data_AF-A0AAV7QYY0-F1
#
_entry.id   AF-A0AAV7QYY0-F1
#
_cell.length_a   1.000
_cell.length_b   1.000
_cell.length_c   1.000
_cell.angle_alpha   90.00
_cell.angle_beta   90.00
_cell.angle_gamma   90.00
#
_symmetry.space_group_name_H-M   'P 1'
#
loop_
_entity.id
_entity.type
_entity.pdbx_description
1 polymer ?
#
loop_
_entity_poly.entity_id
_entity_poly.type
_entity_poly.pdbx_seq_one_letter_code
_entity_poly.pdbx_strand_id
1 'polypeptide(L)'
;MQWCLYDKGDKVNKQLAWLERREQGRNWVAEIKDEAGGQHTTGEAIAEPFDAYYDQIYSSMAAHTNADCMELLGDLPLVELHAEDREVLDQDITVEEDQGPIMETRSGKAVGPNGLPVELYKCMANIVAPHMLAMFQAFRKEGTVPMDQKIATTVVLHKDGKPHNECGSY
;
A
#
# COMPACT_ATOMS: atom_id res chain seq x y z
N MET A 1 -10.24 16.64 -22.41
CA MET A 1 -11.42 16.99 -21.59
C MET A 1 -11.13 18.11 -20.57
N GLN A 2 -9.90 18.23 -20.06
CA GLN A 2 -9.50 19.13 -18.96
C GLN A 2 -9.46 20.64 -19.26
N TRP A 3 -9.16 21.04 -20.51
CA TRP A 3 -9.15 22.47 -20.89
C TRP A 3 -10.54 23.13 -20.86
N CYS A 4 -11.59 22.34 -21.13
CA CYS A 4 -12.96 22.85 -21.16
C CYS A 4 -13.47 23.18 -19.75
N LEU A 5 -13.05 22.40 -18.73
CA LEU A 5 -13.39 22.60 -17.32
C LEU A 5 -12.80 23.88 -16.73
N TYR A 6 -11.56 24.23 -17.11
CA TYR A 6 -10.91 25.44 -16.59
C TYR A 6 -11.42 26.71 -17.29
N ASP A 7 -11.61 26.69 -18.61
CA ASP A 7 -11.94 27.90 -19.37
C ASP A 7 -13.44 28.26 -19.29
N LYS A 8 -14.32 27.24 -19.27
CA LYS A 8 -15.78 27.40 -19.26
C LYS A 8 -16.47 27.02 -17.94
N GLY A 9 -15.72 26.52 -16.96
CA GLY A 9 -16.27 26.11 -15.66
C GLY A 9 -16.60 27.28 -14.73
N ASP A 10 -17.57 27.05 -13.84
CA ASP A 10 -17.83 27.94 -12.70
C ASP A 10 -16.63 28.00 -11.72
N LYS A 11 -16.74 28.83 -10.68
CA LYS A 11 -15.65 29.03 -9.71
C LYS A 11 -15.18 27.71 -9.06
N VAL A 12 -16.11 26.80 -8.79
CA VAL A 12 -15.82 25.48 -8.19
C VAL A 12 -15.05 24.60 -9.18
N ASN A 13 -15.51 24.52 -10.44
CA ASN A 13 -14.82 23.78 -11.50
C ASN A 13 -13.41 24.33 -11.78
N LYS A 14 -13.23 25.65 -11.73
CA LYS A 14 -11.90 26.27 -11.86
C LYS A 14 -10.96 25.89 -10.70
N GLN A 15 -11.48 25.86 -9.47
CA GLN A 15 -10.72 25.42 -8.30
C GLN A 15 -10.35 23.93 -8.41
N LEU A 16 -11.28 23.08 -8.84
CA LEU A 16 -11.05 21.66 -9.07
C LEU A 16 -9.97 21.44 -10.14
N ALA A 17 -10.09 22.10 -11.29
CA ALA A 17 -9.11 22.00 -12.37
C ALA A 17 -7.71 22.50 -11.94
N TRP A 18 -7.64 23.49 -11.05
CA TRP A 18 -6.38 23.94 -10.48
C TRP A 18 -5.75 22.92 -9.52
N LEU A 19 -6.55 22.33 -8.62
CA LEU A 19 -6.09 21.26 -7.73
C LEU A 19 -5.61 20.05 -8.51
N GLU A 20 -6.37 19.63 -9.52
CA GLU A 20 -6.04 18.51 -10.40
C GLU A 20 -4.73 18.76 -11.15
N ARG A 21 -4.51 19.97 -11.71
CA ARG A 21 -3.24 20.33 -12.36
C ARG A 21 -2.06 20.28 -11.40
N ARG A 22 -2.25 20.67 -10.13
CA ARG A 22 -1.18 20.65 -9.13
C ARG A 22 -0.79 19.22 -8.75
N GLU A 23 -1.77 18.33 -8.58
CA GLU A 23 -1.52 16.91 -8.33
C GLU A 23 -0.93 16.20 -9.56
N GLN A 24 -1.44 16.49 -10.76
CA GLN A 24 -0.90 15.96 -12.01
C GLN A 24 0.55 16.42 -12.21
N GLY A 25 0.87 17.70 -11.99
CA GLY A 25 2.25 18.19 -12.13
C GLY A 25 3.23 17.56 -11.14
N ARG A 26 2.77 17.16 -9.94
CA ARG A 26 3.61 16.53 -8.91
C ARG A 26 3.91 15.06 -9.19
N ASN A 27 2.92 14.33 -9.72
CA ASN A 27 3.07 12.89 -10.00
C ASN A 27 3.32 12.60 -11.49
N TRP A 28 3.46 13.63 -12.33
CA TRP A 28 3.76 13.47 -13.74
C TRP A 28 5.23 13.12 -13.94
N VAL A 29 5.46 11.90 -14.42
CA VAL A 29 6.80 11.45 -14.80
C VAL A 29 7.09 11.90 -16.22
N ALA A 30 7.92 12.93 -16.36
CA ALA A 30 8.31 13.44 -17.67
C ALA A 30 9.46 12.63 -18.30
N GLU A 31 10.43 12.19 -17.49
CA GLU A 31 11.61 11.47 -17.93
C GLU A 31 12.14 10.59 -16.80
N ILE A 32 12.61 9.38 -17.10
CA ILE A 32 13.27 8.47 -16.17
C ILE A 32 14.57 7.96 -16.76
N LYS A 33 15.58 7.81 -15.91
CA LYS A 33 16.84 7.16 -16.25
C LYS A 33 16.80 5.68 -15.89
N ASP A 34 17.27 4.85 -16.81
CA ASP A 34 17.53 3.43 -16.53
C ASP A 34 18.86 3.25 -15.75
N GLU A 35 19.16 2.02 -15.34
CA GLU A 35 20.42 1.68 -14.67
C GLU A 35 21.65 1.77 -15.60
N ALA A 36 21.44 1.72 -16.91
CA ALA A 36 22.47 1.83 -17.95
C ALA A 36 22.79 3.28 -18.35
N GLY A 37 22.08 4.28 -17.80
CA GLY A 37 22.20 5.70 -18.11
C GLY A 37 21.36 6.20 -19.31
N GLY A 38 20.50 5.36 -19.89
CA GLY A 38 19.50 5.71 -20.91
C GLY A 38 18.35 6.54 -20.33
N GLN A 39 17.82 7.45 -21.15
CA GLN A 39 16.74 8.37 -20.77
C GLN A 39 15.44 7.99 -21.50
N HIS A 40 14.35 7.84 -20.74
CA HIS A 40 13.05 7.41 -21.23
C HIS A 40 12.03 8.53 -21.01
N THR A 41 11.43 9.05 -22.09
CA THR A 41 10.50 10.21 -22.04
C THR A 41 9.07 9.85 -22.49
N THR A 42 8.87 8.66 -23.07
CA THR A 42 7.56 8.22 -23.57
C THR A 42 6.88 7.33 -22.52
N GLY A 43 5.57 7.47 -22.32
CA GLY A 43 4.84 6.77 -21.24
C GLY A 43 5.06 5.24 -21.20
N GLU A 44 5.03 4.56 -22.35
CA GLU A 44 5.31 3.12 -22.43
C GLU A 44 6.78 2.80 -22.09
N ALA A 45 7.71 3.66 -22.52
CA ALA A 45 9.14 3.51 -22.25
C ALA A 45 9.52 3.84 -20.81
N ILE A 46 8.68 4.56 -20.06
CA ILE A 46 8.88 4.89 -18.63
C ILE A 46 8.45 3.72 -17.74
N ALA A 47 7.46 2.92 -18.16
CA ALA A 47 6.98 1.79 -17.37
C ALA A 47 8.05 0.71 -17.17
N GLU A 48 8.80 0.37 -18.24
CA GLU A 48 9.81 -0.70 -18.21
C GLU A 48 10.93 -0.46 -17.15
N PRO A 49 11.52 0.74 -17.02
CA PRO A 49 12.44 1.04 -15.92
C PRO A 49 11.84 0.92 -14.52
N PHE A 50 10.55 1.24 -14.33
CA PHE A 50 9.89 1.07 -13.03
C PHE A 50 9.60 -0.39 -12.73
N ASP A 51 9.13 -1.14 -13.71
CA ASP A 51 8.86 -2.58 -13.57
C ASP A 51 10.14 -3.31 -13.20
N ALA A 52 11.24 -3.11 -13.93
CA ALA A 52 12.54 -3.71 -13.63
C ALA A 52 13.06 -3.33 -12.23
N TYR A 53 12.92 -2.06 -11.85
CA TYR A 53 13.37 -1.57 -10.55
C TYR A 53 12.60 -2.20 -9.38
N TYR A 54 11.28 -2.20 -9.44
CA TYR A 54 10.45 -2.80 -8.38
C TYR A 54 10.54 -4.32 -8.39
N ASP A 55 10.65 -4.95 -9.57
CA ASP A 55 10.93 -6.38 -9.69
C ASP A 55 12.21 -6.75 -8.95
N GLN A 56 13.29 -5.97 -9.11
CA GLN A 56 14.54 -6.21 -8.39
C GLN A 56 14.37 -6.07 -6.87
N ILE A 57 13.69 -5.02 -6.39
CA ILE A 57 13.48 -4.77 -4.96
C ILE A 57 12.64 -5.87 -4.32
N TYR A 58 11.54 -6.25 -4.96
CA TYR A 58 10.64 -7.26 -4.43
C TYR A 58 11.13 -8.69 -4.67
N SER A 59 12.02 -8.91 -5.64
CA SER A 59 12.70 -10.21 -5.85
C SER A 59 13.91 -10.39 -4.94
N SER A 60 14.52 -9.31 -4.44
CA SER A 60 15.61 -9.38 -3.46
C SER A 60 15.10 -9.81 -2.08
N MET A 61 14.61 -11.04 -1.97
CA MET A 61 14.53 -11.70 -0.67
C MET A 61 15.96 -12.00 -0.24
N ALA A 62 16.57 -11.09 0.51
CA ALA A 62 17.76 -11.42 1.27
C ALA A 62 17.40 -12.63 2.14
N ALA A 63 18.12 -13.75 1.95
CA ALA A 63 17.96 -14.95 2.75
C ALA A 63 18.54 -14.69 4.14
N HIS A 64 17.83 -13.89 4.93
CA HIS A 64 18.16 -13.67 6.32
C HIS A 64 18.01 -14.97 7.08
N THR A 65 19.06 -15.35 7.78
CA THR A 65 19.04 -16.52 8.66
C THR A 65 18.39 -16.16 9.98
N ASN A 66 17.92 -17.16 10.73
CA ASN A 66 17.45 -16.94 12.09
C ASN A 66 18.53 -16.30 13.00
N ALA A 67 19.81 -16.49 12.68
CA ALA A 67 20.91 -15.86 13.41
C ALA A 67 20.93 -14.33 13.19
N ASP A 68 20.77 -13.87 11.94
CA ASP A 68 20.71 -12.45 11.61
C ASP A 68 19.52 -11.76 12.31
N CYS A 69 18.37 -12.45 12.36
CA CYS A 69 17.20 -11.95 13.08
C CYS A 69 17.45 -11.88 14.60
N MET A 70 18.09 -12.90 15.18
CA MET A 70 18.41 -12.94 16.62
C MET A 70 19.42 -11.85 17.01
N GLU A 71 20.40 -11.57 16.16
CA GLU A 71 21.37 -10.48 16.36
C GLU A 71 20.65 -9.13 16.39
N LEU A 72 19.82 -8.84 15.38
CA LEU A 72 19.03 -7.60 15.34
C LEU A 72 18.10 -7.45 16.55
N LEU A 73 17.42 -8.53 16.95
CA LEU A 73 16.49 -8.52 18.08
C LEU A 73 17.21 -8.40 19.42
N GLY A 74 18.44 -8.91 19.53
CA GLY A 74 19.25 -8.83 20.74
C GLY A 74 19.69 -7.41 21.11
N ASP A 75 19.86 -6.55 20.10
CA ASP A 75 20.22 -5.14 20.29
C ASP A 75 19.03 -4.25 20.69
N LEU A 76 17.80 -4.75 20.57
CA LEU A 76 16.59 -4.00 20.90
C LEU A 76 16.21 -4.21 22.38
N PRO A 77 15.72 -3.17 23.09
CA PRO A 77 15.23 -3.29 24.45
C PRO A 77 13.84 -3.96 24.45
N LEU A 78 13.79 -5.25 24.16
CA LEU A 78 12.55 -6.04 24.13
C LEU A 78 12.09 -6.33 25.57
N VAL A 79 10.81 -6.07 25.85
CA VAL A 79 10.18 -6.41 27.13
C VAL A 79 9.62 -7.83 27.02
N GLU A 80 9.91 -8.67 28.01
CA GLU A 80 9.26 -9.97 28.13
C GLU A 80 7.79 -9.79 28.55
N LEU A 81 6.88 -10.38 27.78
CA LEU A 81 5.45 -10.38 28.10
C LEU A 81 5.18 -11.20 29.36
N HIS A 82 4.33 -10.69 30.25
CA HIS A 82 3.84 -11.45 31.40
C HIS A 82 2.98 -12.64 30.94
N ALA A 83 2.95 -13.70 31.75
CA ALA A 83 2.23 -14.92 31.41
C ALA A 83 0.73 -14.67 31.13
N GLU A 84 0.11 -13.76 31.89
CA GLU A 84 -1.29 -13.36 31.72
C GLU A 84 -1.52 -12.69 30.34
N ASP A 85 -0.65 -11.76 29.94
CA ASP A 85 -0.75 -11.09 28.64
C ASP A 85 -0.57 -12.07 27.47
N ARG A 86 0.31 -13.07 27.64
CA ARG A 86 0.51 -14.12 26.63
C ARG A 86 -0.74 -14.97 26.47
N GLU A 87 -1.37 -15.36 27.58
CA GLU A 87 -2.60 -16.13 27.55
C GLU A 87 -3.74 -15.36 26.89
N VAL A 88 -3.81 -14.03 27.08
CA VAL A 88 -4.77 -13.17 26.37
C VAL A 88 -4.47 -13.11 24.87
N LEU A 89 -3.21 -12.92 24.47
CA LEU A 89 -2.82 -12.83 23.05
C LEU A 89 -2.95 -14.16 22.29
N ASP A 90 -2.85 -15.29 22.98
CA ASP A 90 -2.98 -16.61 22.38
C ASP A 90 -4.43 -17.06 22.17
N GLN A 91 -5.41 -16.36 22.75
CA GLN A 91 -6.84 -16.63 22.57
C GLN A 91 -7.28 -16.52 21.10
N ASP A 92 -8.47 -17.05 20.82
CA ASP A 92 -9.08 -16.89 19.51
C ASP A 92 -9.61 -15.47 19.32
N ILE A 93 -9.38 -14.93 18.11
CA ILE A 93 -9.87 -13.62 17.72
C ILE A 93 -11.40 -13.63 17.76
N THR A 94 -11.99 -12.60 18.38
CA THR A 94 -13.43 -12.40 18.47
C THR A 94 -13.98 -11.62 17.29
N VAL A 95 -15.29 -11.68 17.04
CA VAL A 95 -15.93 -10.92 15.95
C VAL A 95 -15.86 -9.42 16.24
N GLU A 96 -15.96 -9.04 17.51
CA GLU A 96 -15.90 -7.65 17.97
C GLU A 96 -14.50 -7.04 17.71
N GLU A 97 -13.45 -7.82 17.93
CA GLU A 97 -12.06 -7.43 17.63
C GLU A 97 -11.80 -7.26 16.13
N ASP A 98 -12.53 -7.98 15.26
CA ASP A 98 -12.44 -7.81 13.81
C ASP A 98 -13.29 -6.63 13.31
N GLN A 99 -14.48 -6.44 13.90
CA GLN A 99 -15.40 -5.39 13.50
C GLN A 99 -14.92 -3.97 13.89
N GLY A 100 -14.30 -3.83 15.07
CA GLY A 100 -13.78 -2.54 15.56
C GLY A 100 -12.84 -1.86 14.55
N PRO A 101 -11.75 -2.52 14.12
CA PRO A 101 -10.82 -2.01 13.13
C PRO A 101 -11.48 -1.61 11.80
N ILE A 102 -12.44 -2.38 11.30
CA ILE A 102 -13.19 -2.03 10.08
C ILE A 102 -13.88 -0.67 10.24
N MET A 103 -14.53 -0.45 11.38
CA MET A 103 -15.25 0.79 11.68
C MET A 103 -14.31 1.98 11.91
N GLU A 104 -13.16 1.74 12.54
CA GLU A 104 -12.15 2.76 12.84
C GLU A 104 -11.29 3.16 11.64
N THR A 105 -11.19 2.29 10.62
CA THR A 105 -10.37 2.54 9.42
C THR A 105 -10.78 3.87 8.78
N ARG A 106 -9.84 4.80 8.58
CA ARG A 106 -10.16 6.13 8.03
C ARG A 106 -10.73 6.03 6.60
N SER A 107 -11.78 6.80 6.33
CA SER A 107 -12.38 6.96 5.00
C SER A 107 -11.48 7.67 3.98
N GLY A 108 -11.75 7.46 2.69
CA GLY A 108 -11.01 8.08 1.58
C GLY A 108 -9.62 7.49 1.35
N LYS A 109 -9.41 6.22 1.72
CA LYS A 109 -8.20 5.47 1.40
C LYS A 109 -8.24 4.99 -0.06
N ALA A 110 -7.06 4.82 -0.65
CA ALA A 110 -6.95 4.20 -1.97
C ALA A 110 -7.54 2.78 -1.92
N VAL A 111 -8.28 2.42 -2.96
CA VAL A 111 -8.86 1.08 -3.09
C VAL A 111 -7.77 0.07 -3.45
N GLY A 112 -7.91 -1.15 -2.95
CA GLY A 112 -7.04 -2.25 -3.35
C GLY A 112 -7.32 -2.76 -4.76
N PRO A 113 -6.64 -3.83 -5.20
CA PRO A 113 -6.86 -4.45 -6.51
C PRO A 113 -8.31 -4.89 -6.79
N ASN A 114 -9.09 -5.14 -5.73
CA ASN A 114 -10.50 -5.50 -5.81
C ASN A 114 -11.45 -4.31 -6.10
N GLY A 115 -10.94 -3.08 -6.07
CA GLY A 115 -11.71 -1.86 -6.32
C GLY A 115 -12.75 -1.51 -5.23
N LEU A 116 -12.74 -2.20 -4.08
CA LEU A 116 -13.72 -1.97 -3.02
C LEU A 116 -13.23 -0.90 -2.04
N PRO A 117 -14.00 0.18 -1.81
CA PRO A 117 -13.63 1.22 -0.86
C PRO A 117 -13.94 0.80 0.58
N VAL A 118 -13.18 1.35 1.54
CA VAL A 118 -13.35 1.10 2.99
C VAL A 118 -14.79 1.38 3.44
N GLU A 119 -15.43 2.40 2.88
CA GLU A 119 -16.81 2.78 3.17
C GLU A 119 -17.79 1.62 2.94
N LEU A 120 -17.54 0.83 1.89
CA LEU A 120 -18.35 -0.34 1.62
C LEU A 120 -18.23 -1.34 2.76
N TYR A 121 -17.00 -1.68 3.17
CA TYR A 121 -16.73 -2.58 4.29
C TYR A 121 -17.40 -2.12 5.58
N LYS A 122 -17.37 -0.81 5.88
CA LYS A 122 -18.08 -0.24 7.03
C LYS A 122 -19.59 -0.43 6.95
N CYS A 123 -20.19 -0.17 5.79
CA CYS A 123 -21.64 -0.36 5.59
C CYS A 123 -22.07 -1.81 5.77
N MET A 124 -21.20 -2.77 5.48
CA MET A 124 -21.48 -4.21 5.59
C MET A 124 -20.68 -4.92 6.68
N ALA A 125 -20.17 -4.18 7.68
CA ALA A 125 -19.25 -4.73 8.69
C ALA A 125 -19.84 -5.94 9.41
N ASN A 126 -21.13 -5.89 9.74
CA ASN A 126 -21.85 -7.00 10.39
C ASN A 126 -21.92 -8.28 9.53
N ILE A 127 -21.81 -8.16 8.21
CA ILE A 127 -21.84 -9.27 7.27
C ILE A 127 -20.42 -9.75 6.99
N VAL A 128 -19.49 -8.82 6.79
CA VAL A 128 -18.12 -9.14 6.36
C VAL A 128 -17.24 -9.63 7.51
N ALA A 129 -17.36 -9.06 8.72
CA ALA A 129 -16.50 -9.42 9.84
C ALA A 129 -16.57 -10.91 10.21
N PRO A 130 -17.75 -11.58 10.30
CA PRO A 130 -17.78 -13.02 10.55
C PRO A 130 -17.07 -13.87 9.48
N HIS A 131 -17.12 -13.44 8.21
CA HIS A 131 -16.43 -14.12 7.11
C HIS A 131 -14.92 -13.88 7.13
N MET A 132 -14.49 -12.66 7.43
CA MET A 132 -13.08 -12.31 7.60
C MET A 132 -12.47 -13.05 8.78
N LEU A 133 -13.17 -13.14 9.91
CA LEU A 133 -12.74 -13.92 11.06
C LEU A 133 -12.53 -15.40 10.72
N ALA A 134 -13.49 -16.03 10.04
CA ALA A 134 -13.36 -17.42 9.62
C ALA A 134 -12.16 -17.64 8.68
N MET A 135 -11.89 -16.67 7.80
CA MET A 135 -10.72 -16.68 6.93
C MET A 135 -9.41 -16.56 7.74
N PHE A 136 -9.32 -15.64 8.71
CA PHE A 136 -8.12 -15.49 9.54
C PHE A 136 -7.85 -16.72 10.42
N GLN A 137 -8.90 -17.33 10.98
CA GLN A 137 -8.79 -18.58 11.72
C GLN A 137 -8.28 -19.73 10.83
N ALA A 138 -8.72 -19.79 9.58
CA ALA A 138 -8.19 -20.75 8.60
C ALA A 138 -6.69 -20.51 8.33
N PHE A 139 -6.27 -19.26 8.12
CA PHE A 139 -4.86 -18.92 7.91
C PHE A 139 -3.99 -19.28 9.12
N ARG A 140 -4.48 -19.01 10.34
CA ARG A 140 -3.78 -19.38 11.58
C ARG A 140 -3.60 -20.90 11.68
N LYS A 141 -4.64 -21.66 11.34
CA LYS A 141 -4.61 -23.13 11.39
C LYS A 141 -3.70 -23.75 10.33
N GLU A 142 -3.71 -23.21 9.11
CA GLU A 142 -2.90 -23.71 8.00
C GLU A 142 -1.45 -23.20 8.05
N GLY A 143 -1.19 -22.12 8.81
CA GLY A 143 0.11 -21.47 8.89
C GLY A 143 0.53 -20.79 7.57
N THR A 144 -0.38 -20.66 6.61
CA THR A 144 -0.11 -20.05 5.31
C THR A 144 -1.24 -19.14 4.87
N VAL A 145 -0.90 -18.15 4.04
CA VAL A 145 -1.84 -17.20 3.45
C VAL A 145 -1.90 -17.46 1.94
N PRO A 146 -3.10 -17.54 1.33
CA PRO A 146 -3.28 -17.74 -0.11
C PRO A 146 -2.57 -16.68 -0.95
N MET A 147 -2.18 -17.04 -2.17
CA MET A 147 -1.46 -16.10 -3.06
C MET A 147 -2.29 -14.87 -3.42
N ASP A 148 -3.61 -15.00 -3.54
CA ASP A 148 -4.51 -13.88 -3.86
C ASP A 148 -4.46 -12.76 -2.80
N GLN A 149 -4.18 -13.12 -1.54
CA GLN A 149 -4.02 -12.17 -0.44
C GLN A 149 -2.62 -11.51 -0.40
N LYS A 150 -1.72 -11.91 -1.31
CA LYS A 150 -0.36 -11.35 -1.47
C LYS A 150 -0.26 -10.43 -2.68
N ILE A 151 -1.36 -10.21 -3.41
CA ILE A 151 -1.42 -9.32 -4.57
C ILE A 151 -1.58 -7.87 -4.09
N ALA A 152 -0.78 -6.97 -4.65
CA ALA A 152 -0.87 -5.54 -4.42
C ALA A 152 -0.78 -4.77 -5.73
N THR A 153 -1.36 -3.56 -5.76
CA THR A 153 -1.19 -2.62 -6.86
C THR A 153 -0.12 -1.61 -6.49
N THR A 154 0.95 -1.57 -7.28
CA THR A 154 2.01 -0.57 -7.12
C THR A 154 1.57 0.74 -7.77
N VAL A 155 1.66 1.84 -7.01
CA VAL A 155 1.40 3.20 -7.50
C VAL A 155 2.64 4.04 -7.21
N VAL A 156 3.19 4.64 -8.26
CA VAL A 156 4.43 5.42 -8.24
C VAL A 156 4.09 6.86 -7.84
N LEU A 157 4.69 7.37 -6.75
CA LEU A 157 4.40 8.71 -6.21
C LEU A 157 5.70 9.46 -5.91
N HIS A 158 5.87 10.64 -6.49
CA HIS A 158 7.12 11.39 -6.33
C HIS A 158 7.36 11.79 -4.87
N LYS A 159 8.58 11.54 -4.38
CA LYS A 159 9.00 11.90 -3.02
C LYS A 159 9.49 13.35 -3.02
N ASP A 160 8.91 14.17 -2.13
CA ASP A 160 9.31 15.56 -1.98
C ASP A 160 10.83 15.71 -1.74
N GLY A 161 11.47 16.60 -2.49
CA GLY A 161 12.92 16.88 -2.37
C GLY A 161 13.84 15.92 -3.12
N LYS A 162 13.31 14.94 -3.85
CA LYS A 162 14.09 14.01 -4.69
C LYS A 162 14.05 14.37 -6.17
N PRO A 163 15.05 13.95 -6.98
CA PRO A 163 15.03 14.20 -8.42
C PRO A 163 13.87 13.46 -9.11
N HIS A 164 13.31 14.03 -10.18
CA HIS A 164 12.17 13.42 -10.90
C HIS A 164 12.58 12.34 -11.91
N ASN A 165 13.87 12.12 -12.12
CA ASN A 165 14.40 11.27 -13.19
C ASN A 165 14.99 9.94 -12.72
N GLU A 166 14.72 9.54 -11.47
CA GLU A 166 15.24 8.29 -10.88
C GLU A 166 14.07 7.47 -10.32
N CYS A 167 14.03 6.16 -10.60
CA CYS A 167 12.97 5.28 -10.11
C CYS A 167 12.85 5.30 -8.57
N GLY A 168 13.97 5.27 -7.84
CA GLY A 168 14.00 5.31 -6.37
C GLY A 168 13.57 6.64 -5.73
N SER A 169 13.31 7.65 -6.57
CA SER A 169 12.74 8.93 -6.15
C SER A 169 11.22 8.94 -6.11
N TYR A 170 10.60 7.84 -6.51
CA TYR A 170 9.17 7.60 -6.39
C TYR A 170 8.85 6.44 -5.44
#